data_AF-A0A962IX83-F1
#
_entry.id   AF-A0A962IX83-F1
#
_cell.length_a   1.000
_cell.length_b   1.000
_cell.length_c   1.000
_cell.angle_alpha   90.00
_cell.angle_beta   90.00
_cell.angle_gamma   90.00
#
_symmetry.space_group_name_H-M   'P 1'
#
loop_
_entity.id
_entity.type
_entity.pdbx_description
1 polymer ?
#
loop_
_entity_poly.entity_id
_entity_poly.type
_entity_poly.pdbx_seq_one_letter_code
_entity_poly.pdbx_strand_id
1 'polypeptide(L)'
;MKSSINKRYAAELAKESKIAEIASAGSLWQAIRREVHARAEFEPIMATFFQATVLNHDTFEASLSFLLASKLDSTVVSSMAIREIIQEAFDSEPSIIRAAEIDIKATRERDPACNSYSTPLLFYKGFQALQVHRVAHWLWSQERHSLAFFLQNQMSTIFGVDIHPAATIGCGVMFDHATGLVVGETAVIEDD
;
A
#
# COMPACT_ATOMS: atom_id res chain seq x y z
N MET A 1 -18.90 18.01 -23.94
CA MET A 1 -18.78 16.65 -23.35
C MET A 1 -17.85 16.57 -22.12
N LYS A 2 -17.57 17.68 -21.40
CA LYS A 2 -16.68 17.74 -20.22
C LYS A 2 -17.40 18.05 -18.88
N SER A 3 -18.72 17.85 -18.81
CA SER A 3 -19.55 18.36 -17.70
C SER A 3 -20.05 17.28 -16.71
N SER A 4 -20.23 16.03 -17.13
CA SER A 4 -20.74 14.97 -16.24
C SER A 4 -19.66 14.25 -15.43
N ILE A 5 -18.48 14.01 -16.03
CA ILE A 5 -17.35 13.31 -15.38
C ILE A 5 -16.82 14.14 -14.21
N ASN A 6 -16.61 15.45 -14.40
CA ASN A 6 -16.16 16.34 -13.33
C ASN A 6 -17.20 16.49 -12.20
N LYS A 7 -18.50 16.42 -12.49
CA LYS A 7 -19.54 16.44 -11.46
C LYS A 7 -19.62 15.13 -10.67
N ARG A 8 -19.40 13.99 -11.34
CA ARG A 8 -19.35 12.67 -10.68
C ARG A 8 -18.13 12.55 -9.77
N TYR A 9 -16.95 12.93 -10.27
CA TYR A 9 -15.72 12.93 -9.48
C TYR A 9 -15.76 13.95 -8.33
N ALA A 10 -16.32 15.14 -8.54
CA ALA A 10 -16.52 16.10 -7.46
C ALA A 10 -17.56 15.63 -6.41
N ALA A 11 -18.58 14.88 -6.82
CA ALA A 11 -19.55 14.28 -5.89
C ALA A 11 -18.93 13.10 -5.10
N GLU A 12 -18.05 12.32 -5.73
CA GLU A 12 -17.22 11.28 -5.10
C GLU A 12 -16.31 11.91 -4.03
N LEU A 13 -15.53 12.94 -4.39
CA LEU A 13 -14.69 13.70 -3.47
C LEU A 13 -15.47 14.38 -2.33
N ALA A 14 -16.67 14.90 -2.62
CA ALA A 14 -17.52 15.52 -1.59
C ALA A 14 -18.13 14.49 -0.62
N LYS A 15 -18.42 13.27 -1.10
CA LYS A 15 -18.85 12.14 -0.25
C LYS A 15 -17.66 11.61 0.57
N GLU A 16 -16.46 11.56 0.00
CA GLU A 16 -15.20 11.24 0.68
C GLU A 16 -14.84 12.25 1.78
N SER A 17 -15.01 13.56 1.55
CA SER A 17 -14.81 14.61 2.56
C SER A 17 -15.76 14.46 3.76
N LYS A 18 -17.02 14.12 3.52
CA LYS A 18 -17.98 13.80 4.58
C LYS A 18 -17.64 12.51 5.34
N ILE A 19 -17.03 11.53 4.68
CA ILE A 19 -16.52 10.30 5.34
C ILE A 19 -15.26 10.62 6.16
N ALA A 20 -14.42 11.55 5.72
CA ALA A 20 -13.23 12.00 6.45
C ALA A 20 -13.58 12.65 7.80
N GLU A 21 -14.69 13.40 7.88
CA GLU A 21 -15.21 13.92 9.17
C GLU A 21 -15.68 12.79 10.10
N ILE A 22 -16.31 11.73 9.57
CA ILE A 22 -16.75 10.55 10.33
C ILE A 22 -15.57 9.58 10.62
N ALA A 23 -14.42 9.74 9.96
CA ALA A 23 -13.18 9.03 10.25
C ALA A 23 -12.50 9.50 11.54
N SER A 24 -12.82 10.71 12.01
CA SER A 24 -12.24 11.27 13.25
C SER A 24 -12.59 10.51 14.53
N ALA A 25 -13.52 9.55 14.49
CA ALA A 25 -13.96 8.76 15.64
C ALA A 25 -13.59 7.26 15.60
N GLY A 26 -12.86 6.77 14.58
CA GLY A 26 -12.55 5.34 14.40
C GLY A 26 -11.09 5.05 14.02
N SER A 27 -10.69 3.77 14.00
CA SER A 27 -9.34 3.37 13.55
C SER A 27 -9.14 3.63 12.04
N LEU A 28 -7.89 3.80 11.60
CA LEU A 28 -7.52 4.00 10.19
C LEU A 28 -8.16 2.94 9.29
N TRP A 29 -8.11 1.68 9.71
CA TRP A 29 -8.71 0.57 8.98
C TRP A 29 -10.22 0.71 8.76
N GLN A 30 -10.96 1.16 9.78
CA GLN A 30 -12.40 1.40 9.65
C GLN A 30 -12.72 2.61 8.76
N ALA A 31 -11.82 3.60 8.68
CA ALA A 31 -11.93 4.66 7.69
C ALA A 31 -11.75 4.11 6.26
N ILE A 32 -10.68 3.34 6.02
CA ILE A 32 -10.41 2.70 4.73
C ILE A 32 -11.58 1.81 4.28
N ARG A 33 -12.10 0.94 5.15
CA ARG A 33 -13.24 0.06 4.82
C ARG A 33 -14.47 0.86 4.40
N ARG A 34 -14.78 1.96 5.08
CA ARG A 34 -15.93 2.82 4.74
C ARG A 34 -15.75 3.52 3.40
N GLU A 35 -14.56 4.07 3.14
CA GLU A 35 -14.23 4.68 1.85
C GLU A 35 -14.38 3.65 0.72
N VAL A 36 -13.86 2.44 0.90
CA VAL A 36 -13.92 1.38 -0.11
C VAL A 36 -15.33 0.86 -0.33
N HIS A 37 -16.16 0.78 0.71
CA HIS A 37 -17.58 0.45 0.56
C HIS A 37 -18.30 1.50 -0.31
N ALA A 38 -18.06 2.79 -0.05
CA ALA A 38 -18.64 3.87 -0.86
C ALA A 38 -18.16 3.83 -2.31
N ARG A 39 -16.89 3.46 -2.54
CA ARG A 39 -16.32 3.28 -3.89
C ARG A 39 -16.93 2.10 -4.63
N ALA A 40 -17.17 0.97 -3.95
CA ALA A 40 -17.80 -0.20 -4.55
C ALA A 40 -19.26 0.05 -4.98
N GLU A 41 -20.01 0.84 -4.21
CA GLU A 41 -21.34 1.31 -4.61
C GLU A 41 -21.30 2.24 -5.84
N PHE A 42 -20.27 3.08 -5.91
CA PHE A 42 -20.16 4.10 -6.95
C PHE A 42 -19.62 3.57 -8.28
N GLU A 43 -18.67 2.62 -8.23
CA GLU A 43 -18.01 2.05 -9.41
C GLU A 43 -18.16 0.51 -9.45
N PRO A 44 -19.32 0.00 -9.92
CA PRO A 44 -19.63 -1.44 -9.88
C PRO A 44 -18.63 -2.33 -10.63
N ILE A 45 -17.94 -1.83 -11.67
CA ILE A 45 -16.95 -2.64 -12.40
C ILE A 45 -15.76 -3.02 -11.52
N MET A 46 -15.45 -2.22 -10.50
CA MET A 46 -14.37 -2.47 -9.54
C MET A 46 -14.85 -3.14 -8.25
N ALA A 47 -16.15 -3.40 -8.09
CA ALA A 47 -16.71 -3.95 -6.86
C ALA A 47 -16.03 -5.26 -6.43
N THR A 48 -15.76 -6.17 -7.37
CA THR A 48 -15.04 -7.42 -7.07
C THR A 48 -13.61 -7.17 -6.60
N PHE A 49 -12.91 -6.20 -7.19
CA PHE A 49 -11.57 -5.81 -6.76
C PHE A 49 -11.58 -5.24 -5.34
N PHE A 50 -12.50 -4.33 -5.03
CA PHE A 50 -12.67 -3.76 -3.70
C PHE A 50 -13.08 -4.80 -2.66
N GLN A 51 -13.96 -5.73 -3.04
CA GLN A 51 -14.38 -6.82 -2.17
C GLN A 51 -13.20 -7.73 -1.83
N ALA A 52 -12.47 -8.17 -2.86
CA ALA A 52 -11.35 -9.08 -2.72
C ALA A 52 -10.19 -8.45 -1.94
N THR A 53 -9.89 -7.15 -2.13
CA THR A 53 -8.71 -6.50 -1.55
C THR A 53 -8.93 -5.91 -0.16
N VAL A 54 -10.14 -5.45 0.17
CA VAL A 54 -10.40 -4.72 1.43
C VAL A 54 -11.60 -5.28 2.17
N LEU A 55 -12.77 -5.39 1.53
CA LEU A 55 -14.01 -5.63 2.27
C LEU A 55 -14.12 -7.06 2.84
N ASN A 56 -13.44 -8.05 2.23
CA ASN A 56 -13.34 -9.43 2.72
C ASN A 56 -12.32 -9.65 3.84
N HIS A 57 -11.57 -8.62 4.25
CA HIS A 57 -10.54 -8.75 5.27
C HIS A 57 -10.97 -8.11 6.58
N ASP A 58 -10.71 -8.78 7.71
CA ASP A 58 -11.04 -8.24 9.03
C ASP A 58 -10.02 -7.20 9.51
N THR A 59 -8.77 -7.30 9.05
CA THR A 59 -7.67 -6.43 9.50
C THR A 59 -6.91 -5.79 8.32
N PHE A 60 -6.18 -4.71 8.62
CA PHE A 60 -5.39 -3.98 7.63
C PHE A 60 -4.23 -4.81 7.10
N GLU A 61 -3.56 -5.57 7.97
CA GLU A 61 -2.45 -6.48 7.65
C GLU A 61 -2.90 -7.58 6.69
N ALA A 62 -4.09 -8.14 6.91
CA ALA A 62 -4.65 -9.17 6.05
C ALA A 62 -4.98 -8.64 4.65
N SER A 63 -5.44 -7.39 4.55
CA SER A 63 -5.70 -6.68 3.30
C SER A 63 -4.41 -6.30 2.57
N LEU A 64 -3.44 -5.71 3.29
CA LEU A 64 -2.16 -5.30 2.74
C LEU A 64 -1.37 -6.51 2.22
N SER A 65 -1.28 -7.59 2.99
CA SER A 65 -0.61 -8.82 2.57
C SER A 65 -1.24 -9.43 1.32
N PHE A 66 -2.58 -9.49 1.24
CA PHE A 66 -3.28 -9.96 0.06
C PHE A 66 -2.99 -9.09 -1.16
N LEU A 67 -3.09 -7.77 -1.01
CA LEU A 67 -2.88 -6.82 -2.10
C LEU A 67 -1.46 -6.92 -2.65
N LEU A 68 -0.44 -6.84 -1.79
CA LEU A 68 0.96 -6.92 -2.20
C LEU A 68 1.25 -8.27 -2.87
N ALA A 69 0.81 -9.37 -2.27
CA ALA A 69 1.04 -10.70 -2.83
C ALA A 69 0.37 -10.89 -4.19
N SER A 70 -0.84 -10.33 -4.38
CA SER A 70 -1.54 -10.36 -5.67
C SER A 70 -0.80 -9.60 -6.78
N LYS A 71 -0.06 -8.54 -6.42
CA LYS A 71 0.75 -7.75 -7.35
C LYS A 71 2.07 -8.45 -7.69
N LEU A 72 2.68 -9.10 -6.70
CA LEU A 72 3.98 -9.75 -6.80
C LEU A 72 3.93 -11.18 -7.37
N ASP A 73 2.75 -11.66 -7.77
CA ASP A 73 2.56 -12.99 -8.35
C ASP A 73 3.48 -13.22 -9.57
N SER A 74 4.00 -14.44 -9.69
CA SER A 74 4.82 -14.86 -10.82
C SER A 74 4.58 -16.33 -11.13
N THR A 75 5.05 -16.78 -12.28
CA THR A 75 4.98 -18.20 -12.67
C THR A 75 5.85 -19.11 -11.80
N VAL A 76 6.81 -18.56 -11.05
CA VAL A 76 7.75 -19.30 -10.22
C VAL A 76 7.32 -19.29 -8.75
N VAL A 77 6.88 -18.14 -8.24
CA VAL A 77 6.42 -17.96 -6.86
C VAL A 77 5.01 -17.39 -6.90
N SER A 78 4.06 -18.15 -6.35
CA SER A 78 2.65 -17.78 -6.35
C SER A 78 2.33 -16.72 -5.30
N SER A 79 1.28 -15.95 -5.55
CA SER A 79 0.68 -15.01 -4.60
C SER A 79 0.34 -15.66 -3.25
N MET A 80 -0.03 -16.95 -3.21
CA MET A 80 -0.27 -17.65 -1.96
C MET A 80 1.00 -17.78 -1.12
N ALA A 81 2.10 -18.24 -1.73
CA ALA A 81 3.39 -18.38 -1.05
C ALA A 81 3.95 -17.01 -0.64
N ILE A 82 3.83 -15.99 -1.50
CA ILE A 82 4.26 -14.62 -1.19
C ILE A 82 3.46 -14.07 0.00
N ARG A 83 2.15 -14.32 0.04
CA ARG A 83 1.31 -13.87 1.14
C ARG A 83 1.72 -14.49 2.47
N GLU A 84 2.03 -15.79 2.50
CA GLU A 84 2.53 -16.46 3.71
C GLU A 84 3.81 -15.81 4.23
N ILE A 85 4.76 -15.50 3.33
CA ILE A 85 6.01 -14.79 3.69
C ILE A 85 5.72 -13.38 4.24
N ILE A 86 4.82 -12.64 3.61
CA ILE A 86 4.46 -11.28 4.07
C ILE A 86 3.79 -11.35 5.44
N GLN A 87 2.91 -12.32 5.67
CA GLN A 87 2.26 -12.52 6.97
C GLN A 87 3.28 -12.92 8.05
N GLU A 88 4.22 -13.82 7.72
CA GLU A 88 5.33 -14.17 8.61
C GLU A 88 6.12 -12.93 9.05
N ALA A 89 6.43 -12.02 8.12
CA ALA A 89 7.11 -10.77 8.41
C ALA A 89 6.27 -9.83 9.30
N PHE A 90 4.97 -9.70 9.00
CA PHE A 90 4.06 -8.84 9.78
C PHE A 90 3.85 -9.34 11.21
N ASP A 91 3.73 -10.66 11.39
CA ASP A 91 3.56 -11.28 12.70
C ASP A 91 4.86 -11.19 13.53
N SER A 92 6.02 -11.31 12.88
CA SER A 92 7.34 -11.25 13.52
C SER A 92 7.76 -9.82 13.86
N GLU A 93 7.42 -8.85 13.01
CA GLU A 93 7.82 -7.45 13.13
C GLU A 93 6.62 -6.50 12.97
N PRO A 94 5.80 -6.31 14.03
CA PRO A 94 4.61 -5.45 13.99
C PRO A 94 4.90 -3.98 13.67
N SER A 95 6.17 -3.53 13.78
CA SER A 95 6.55 -2.17 13.40
C SER A 95 6.38 -1.90 11.90
N ILE A 96 6.45 -2.94 11.04
CA ILE A 96 6.21 -2.80 9.59
C ILE A 96 4.80 -2.28 9.33
N ILE A 97 3.80 -2.83 10.04
CA ILE A 97 2.41 -2.43 9.90
C ILE A 97 2.19 -1.01 10.43
N ARG A 98 2.78 -0.70 11.58
CA ARG A 98 2.72 0.66 12.13
C ARG A 98 3.31 1.67 11.15
N ALA A 99 4.44 1.36 10.53
CA ALA A 99 5.05 2.21 9.52
C ALA A 99 4.13 2.39 8.31
N ALA A 100 3.49 1.32 7.82
CA ALA A 100 2.52 1.40 6.73
C ALA A 100 1.32 2.31 7.06
N GLU A 101 0.79 2.26 8.28
CA GLU A 101 -0.29 3.17 8.71
C GLU A 101 0.16 4.63 8.76
N ILE A 102 1.40 4.89 9.20
CA ILE A 102 2.00 6.23 9.22
C ILE A 102 2.24 6.72 7.79
N ASP A 103 2.76 5.87 6.90
CA ASP A 103 3.01 6.18 5.49
C ASP A 103 1.70 6.57 4.76
N ILE A 104 0.58 5.89 5.05
CA ILE A 104 -0.75 6.25 4.51
C ILE A 104 -1.18 7.64 5.00
N LYS A 105 -1.02 7.93 6.30
CA LYS A 105 -1.38 9.23 6.89
C LYS A 105 -0.53 10.35 6.29
N ALA A 106 0.78 10.15 6.22
CA ALA A 106 1.72 11.08 5.61
C ALA A 106 1.37 11.36 4.15
N THR A 107 1.05 10.32 3.38
CA THR A 107 0.63 10.47 1.98
C THR A 107 -0.66 11.30 1.89
N ARG A 108 -1.67 11.02 2.72
CA ARG A 108 -2.93 11.75 2.73
C ARG A 108 -2.76 13.23 3.10
N GLU A 109 -1.83 13.53 3.99
CA GLU A 109 -1.54 14.89 4.44
C GLU A 109 -0.72 15.68 3.42
N ARG A 110 0.26 15.05 2.78
CA ARG A 110 1.27 15.72 1.94
C ARG A 110 0.91 15.77 0.46
N ASP A 111 0.12 14.82 -0.06
CA ASP A 111 -0.32 14.81 -1.46
C ASP A 111 -1.67 15.52 -1.64
N PRO A 112 -1.73 16.70 -2.30
CA PRO A 112 -2.99 17.40 -2.56
C PRO A 112 -3.97 16.61 -3.45
N ALA A 113 -3.49 15.64 -4.23
CA ALA A 113 -4.33 14.79 -5.07
C ALA A 113 -4.91 13.58 -4.29
N CYS A 114 -4.30 13.22 -3.16
CA CYS A 114 -4.76 12.10 -2.35
C CYS A 114 -5.89 12.55 -1.42
N ASN A 115 -7.14 12.25 -1.79
CA ASN A 115 -8.33 12.66 -1.02
C ASN A 115 -8.90 11.62 -0.05
N SER A 116 -8.27 10.46 0.09
CA SER A 116 -8.77 9.36 0.93
C SER A 116 -7.61 8.50 1.47
N TYR A 117 -7.82 7.77 2.56
CA TYR A 117 -6.82 6.84 3.10
C TYR A 117 -6.70 5.54 2.30
N SER A 118 -7.75 5.16 1.59
CA SER A 118 -7.79 3.97 0.73
C SER A 118 -7.06 4.16 -0.60
N THR A 119 -6.90 5.40 -1.08
CA THR A 119 -6.17 5.69 -2.33
C THR A 119 -4.72 5.21 -2.29
N PRO A 120 -3.89 5.55 -1.28
CA PRO A 120 -2.51 5.09 -1.23
C PRO A 120 -2.41 3.58 -1.19
N LEU A 121 -3.22 2.94 -0.33
CA LEU A 121 -3.28 1.48 -0.22
C LEU A 121 -3.54 0.82 -1.57
N LEU A 122 -4.63 1.21 -2.26
CA LEU A 122 -5.11 0.50 -3.44
C LEU A 122 -4.33 0.82 -4.71
N PHE A 123 -3.83 2.06 -4.87
CA PHE A 123 -3.42 2.57 -6.17
C PHE A 123 -2.01 3.15 -6.21
N TYR A 124 -1.42 3.54 -5.08
CA TYR A 124 -0.13 4.22 -5.11
C TYR A 124 1.00 3.21 -5.08
N LYS A 125 1.62 3.02 -6.24
CA LYS A 125 2.76 2.12 -6.40
C LYS A 125 3.97 2.49 -5.54
N GLY A 126 4.14 3.77 -5.21
CA GLY A 126 5.20 4.21 -4.29
C GLY A 126 5.00 3.67 -2.88
N PHE A 127 3.78 3.80 -2.35
CA PHE A 127 3.39 3.21 -1.07
C PHE A 127 3.56 1.68 -1.11
N GLN A 128 3.02 1.02 -2.14
CA GLN A 128 3.08 -0.44 -2.27
C GLN A 128 4.53 -0.93 -2.35
N ALA A 129 5.38 -0.29 -3.15
CA ALA A 129 6.80 -0.61 -3.24
C ALA A 129 7.53 -0.45 -1.89
N LEU A 130 7.28 0.66 -1.17
CA LEU A 130 7.85 0.85 0.16
C LEU A 130 7.48 -0.29 1.12
N GLN A 131 6.24 -0.76 1.12
CA GLN A 131 5.84 -1.87 1.98
C GLN A 131 6.49 -3.20 1.56
N VAL A 132 6.67 -3.43 0.25
CA VAL A 132 7.43 -4.59 -0.26
C VAL A 132 8.90 -4.53 0.17
N HIS A 133 9.51 -3.34 0.13
CA HIS A 133 10.87 -3.13 0.64
C HIS A 133 10.96 -3.50 2.12
N ARG A 134 10.02 -3.08 2.97
CA ARG A 134 10.05 -3.44 4.41
C ARG A 134 10.03 -4.95 4.64
N VAL A 135 9.28 -5.70 3.86
CA VAL A 135 9.29 -7.18 3.90
C VAL A 135 10.62 -7.73 3.39
N ALA A 136 11.17 -7.17 2.31
CA ALA A 136 12.49 -7.56 1.78
C ALA A 136 13.62 -7.27 2.78
N HIS A 137 13.57 -6.14 3.48
CA HIS A 137 14.50 -5.74 4.53
C HIS A 137 14.42 -6.69 5.73
N TRP A 138 13.20 -7.08 6.14
CA TRP A 138 13.03 -8.11 7.17
C TRP A 138 13.63 -9.45 6.72
N LEU A 139 13.37 -9.90 5.49
CA LEU A 139 14.00 -11.12 4.96
C LEU A 139 15.53 -11.03 4.92
N TRP A 140 16.06 -9.84 4.62
CA TRP A 140 17.50 -9.59 4.62
C TRP A 140 18.09 -9.79 6.02
N SER A 141 17.44 -9.28 7.06
CA SER A 141 17.90 -9.48 8.45
C SER A 141 17.79 -10.92 8.93
N GLN A 142 16.93 -11.74 8.30
CA GLN A 142 16.83 -13.18 8.55
C GLN A 142 17.79 -14.03 7.69
N GLU A 143 18.78 -13.42 7.03
CA GLU A 143 19.73 -14.08 6.11
C GLU A 143 19.07 -14.78 4.90
N ARG A 144 17.79 -14.48 4.62
CA ARG A 144 17.02 -15.02 3.48
C ARG A 144 17.26 -14.19 2.21
N HIS A 145 18.52 -13.91 1.89
CA HIS A 145 18.94 -12.94 0.87
C HIS A 145 18.39 -13.22 -0.53
N SER A 146 18.32 -14.48 -0.96
CA SER A 146 17.78 -14.82 -2.29
C SER A 146 16.32 -14.39 -2.44
N LEU A 147 15.53 -14.51 -1.37
CA LEU A 147 14.12 -14.12 -1.39
C LEU A 147 13.98 -12.59 -1.28
N ALA A 148 14.85 -11.94 -0.49
CA ALA A 148 14.92 -10.49 -0.45
C ALA A 148 15.24 -9.88 -1.83
N PHE A 149 16.22 -10.45 -2.55
CA PHE A 149 16.55 -10.05 -3.93
C PHE A 149 15.42 -10.35 -4.91
N PHE A 150 14.70 -11.46 -4.74
CA PHE A 150 13.51 -11.74 -5.54
C PHE A 150 12.45 -10.65 -5.37
N LEU A 151 12.15 -10.25 -4.12
CA LEU A 151 11.20 -9.16 -3.86
C LEU A 151 11.70 -7.81 -4.39
N GLN A 152 12.99 -7.50 -4.27
CA GLN A 152 13.59 -6.31 -4.88
C GLN A 152 13.36 -6.29 -6.39
N ASN A 153 13.62 -7.42 -7.07
CA ASN A 153 13.43 -7.51 -8.52
C ASN A 153 11.96 -7.35 -8.91
N GLN A 154 11.04 -8.03 -8.21
CA GLN A 154 9.60 -7.91 -8.45
C GLN A 154 9.12 -6.47 -8.24
N MET A 155 9.58 -5.80 -7.19
CA MET A 155 9.27 -4.39 -6.92
C MET A 155 9.74 -3.49 -8.07
N SER A 156 10.96 -3.72 -8.58
CA SER A 156 11.52 -2.97 -9.72
C SER A 156 10.72 -3.21 -10.99
N THR A 157 10.35 -4.45 -11.30
CA THR A 157 9.55 -4.79 -12.49
C THR A 157 8.11 -4.25 -12.44
N ILE A 158 7.43 -4.38 -11.29
CA ILE A 158 6.00 -4.08 -11.18
C ILE A 158 5.74 -2.60 -10.91
N PHE A 159 6.54 -1.99 -10.03
CA PHE A 159 6.31 -0.60 -9.59
C PHE A 159 7.28 0.38 -10.26
N GLY A 160 8.36 -0.10 -10.88
CA GLY A 160 9.43 0.76 -11.40
C GLY A 160 10.24 1.39 -10.27
N VAL A 161 10.37 0.71 -9.13
CA VAL A 161 11.05 1.16 -7.92
C VAL A 161 12.08 0.11 -7.51
N ASP A 162 13.34 0.49 -7.40
CA ASP A 162 14.44 -0.41 -7.06
C ASP A 162 15.09 0.02 -5.74
N ILE A 163 14.74 -0.66 -4.65
CA ILE A 163 15.29 -0.39 -3.33
C ILE A 163 16.02 -1.65 -2.88
N HIS A 164 17.32 -1.50 -2.63
CA HIS A 164 18.12 -2.60 -2.12
C HIS A 164 17.62 -3.04 -0.73
N PRO A 165 17.43 -4.35 -0.46
CA PRO A 165 16.87 -4.82 0.81
C PRO A 165 17.62 -4.34 2.06
N ALA A 166 18.95 -4.18 1.99
CA ALA A 166 19.74 -3.66 3.11
C ALA A 166 19.54 -2.16 3.42
N ALA A 167 18.91 -1.40 2.51
CA ALA A 167 18.66 0.02 2.72
C ALA A 167 17.74 0.22 3.93
N THR A 168 18.09 1.19 4.79
CA THR A 168 17.31 1.51 5.99
C THR A 168 16.37 2.65 5.67
N ILE A 169 15.06 2.44 5.83
CA ILE A 169 14.03 3.44 5.56
C ILE A 169 13.09 3.54 6.76
N GLY A 170 12.96 4.75 7.30
CA GLY A 170 12.03 5.12 8.37
C GLY A 170 10.57 5.06 7.94
N CYS A 171 9.69 5.73 8.66
CA CYS A 171 8.25 5.80 8.41
C CYS A 171 7.77 7.23 8.13
N GLY A 172 6.54 7.36 7.67
CA GLY A 172 6.02 8.64 7.17
C GLY A 172 6.57 9.00 5.80
N VAL A 173 7.14 8.04 5.07
CA VAL A 173 7.80 8.30 3.79
C VAL A 173 6.79 8.27 2.66
N MET A 174 6.83 9.28 1.79
CA MET A 174 5.98 9.37 0.60
C MET A 174 6.82 9.35 -0.68
N PHE A 175 6.69 8.28 -1.47
CA PHE A 175 7.21 8.23 -2.83
C PHE A 175 6.12 8.63 -3.83
N ASP A 176 6.09 9.91 -4.18
CA ASP A 176 5.16 10.43 -5.18
C ASP A 176 5.58 10.04 -6.60
N HIS A 177 4.64 9.53 -7.39
CA HIS A 177 4.79 8.89 -8.71
C HIS A 177 5.74 7.69 -8.79
N ALA A 178 6.80 7.64 -7.99
CA ALA A 178 7.78 6.59 -7.71
C ALA A 178 8.58 5.99 -8.89
N THR A 179 8.16 6.21 -10.13
CA THR A 179 8.80 5.63 -11.32
C THR A 179 10.27 6.04 -11.42
N GLY A 180 11.17 5.06 -11.51
CA GLY A 180 12.60 5.28 -11.66
C GLY A 180 13.33 5.57 -10.35
N LEU A 181 12.66 5.43 -9.19
CA LEU A 181 13.31 5.54 -7.89
C LEU A 181 14.34 4.41 -7.72
N VAL A 182 15.57 4.77 -7.36
CA VAL A 182 16.65 3.82 -7.04
C VAL A 182 17.26 4.19 -5.70
N VAL A 183 17.31 3.23 -4.77
CA VAL A 183 17.89 3.39 -3.43
C VAL A 183 18.90 2.27 -3.19
N GLY A 184 20.16 2.66 -3.01
CA GLY A 184 21.29 1.72 -2.90
C GLY A 184 21.42 1.04 -1.53
N GLU A 185 22.28 0.03 -1.48
CA GLU A 185 22.49 -0.86 -0.31
C GLU A 185 22.75 -0.13 1.00
N THR A 186 23.60 0.89 0.99
CA THR A 186 24.05 1.60 2.19
C THR A 186 23.23 2.85 2.50
N ALA A 187 22.12 3.06 1.80
CA ALA A 187 21.29 4.24 1.98
C ALA A 187 20.54 4.20 3.31
N VAL A 188 20.42 5.37 3.93
CA VAL A 188 19.58 5.60 5.10
C VAL A 188 18.63 6.75 4.77
N ILE A 189 17.33 6.50 4.90
CA ILE A 189 16.26 7.49 4.79
C ILE A 189 15.55 7.50 6.15
N GLU A 190 15.60 8.62 6.86
CA GLU A 190 14.98 8.76 8.18
C GLU A 190 13.45 8.95 8.06
N ASP A 191 12.80 9.20 9.20
CA ASP A 191 11.36 9.46 9.25
C ASP A 191 11.01 10.83 8.60
N ASP A 192 9.78 10.91 8.09
CA ASP A 192 9.10 12.10 7.52
C ASP A 192 9.71 12.75 6.25
#